data_AF-A0AA95LEQ0-F1
#
_entry.id   AF-A0AA95LEQ0-F1
#
_cell.length_a   1.000
_cell.length_b   1.000
_cell.length_c   1.000
_cell.angle_alpha   90.00
_cell.angle_beta   90.00
_cell.angle_gamma   90.00
#
_symmetry.space_group_name_H-M   'P 1'
#
loop_
_entity.id
_entity.type
_entity.pdbx_description
1 polymer ?
#
loop_
_entity_poly.entity_id
_entity_poly.type
_entity_poly.pdbx_seq_one_letter_code
_entity_poly.pdbx_strand_id
1 'polypeptide(L)' 'MQVFEDWNLKVKKTFNATSNKEVLTVSEAGSLLGLSKDQMKSYVDQHKLTKVPIMRSVVRYLILKSEIDTILKKN' A
#
# COMPACT_ATOMS: atom_id res chain seq x y z
N MET A 1 -2.79 2.90 28.14
CA MET A 1 -2.97 3.21 26.70
C MET A 1 -2.25 2.13 25.91
N GLN A 2 -2.93 1.06 25.52
CA GLN A 2 -2.33 0.04 24.64
C GLN A 2 -2.13 0.71 23.28
N VAL A 3 -0.89 1.04 22.96
CA VAL A 3 -0.52 1.52 21.62
C VAL A 3 -0.76 0.32 20.72
N PHE A 4 -1.92 0.29 20.06
CA PHE A 4 -2.16 -0.62 18.94
C PHE A 4 -1.13 -0.26 17.89
N GLU A 5 0.00 -0.96 17.92
CA GLU A 5 1.04 -0.86 16.91
C GLU A 5 0.34 -1.19 15.59
N ASP A 6 0.21 -0.20 14.70
CA ASP A 6 -0.45 -0.40 13.43
C ASP A 6 0.34 -1.46 12.67
N TRP A 7 -0.19 -2.68 12.66
CA TRP A 7 0.47 -3.84 12.07
C TRP A 7 0.86 -3.60 10.62
N ASN A 8 0.14 -2.71 9.91
CA ASN A 8 0.50 -2.32 8.55
C ASN A 8 1.82 -1.54 8.53
N LEU A 9 2.06 -0.64 9.49
CA LEU A 9 3.31 0.11 9.60
C LEU A 9 4.48 -0.80 9.96
N LYS A 10 4.27 -1.78 10.87
CA LYS A 10 5.30 -2.74 11.24
C LYS A 10 5.72 -3.63 10.06
N VAL A 11 4.74 -4.15 9.32
CA VAL A 11 5.02 -5.01 8.16
C VAL A 11 5.62 -4.19 7.01
N LYS A 12 5.14 -2.96 6.75
CA LYS A 12 5.77 -2.04 5.80
C LYS A 12 7.23 -1.79 6.14
N LYS A 13 7.54 -1.48 7.42
CA LYS A 13 8.92 -1.23 7.87
C LYS A 13 9.82 -2.45 7.68
N THR A 14 9.30 -3.64 8.00
CA THR A 14 10.04 -4.90 7.81
C THR A 14 10.26 -5.22 6.34
N PHE A 15 9.24 -5.02 5.50
CA PHE A 15 9.34 -5.23 4.05
C PHE A 15 10.35 -4.26 3.42
N ASN A 16 10.25 -2.96 3.71
CA ASN A 16 11.17 -1.95 3.18
C ASN A 16 12.62 -2.15 3.67
N ALA A 17 12.83 -2.77 4.83
CA ALA A 17 14.17 -3.06 5.34
C ALA A 17 14.80 -4.32 4.73
N THR A 18 13.99 -5.25 4.19
CA THR A 18 14.45 -6.55 3.68
C THR A 18 14.35 -6.68 2.15
N SER A 19 13.57 -5.82 1.52
CA SER A 19 13.30 -5.80 0.09
C SER A 19 13.87 -4.54 -0.54
N ASN A 20 14.46 -4.66 -1.73
CA ASN A 20 14.86 -3.51 -2.54
C ASN A 20 13.66 -2.72 -3.12
N LYS A 21 12.43 -3.16 -2.84
CA LYS A 21 11.19 -2.52 -3.31
C LYS A 21 10.51 -1.81 -2.16
N GLU A 22 10.10 -0.57 -2.41
CA GLU A 22 9.35 0.23 -1.44
C GLU A 22 7.83 0.01 -1.62
N VAL A 23 7.13 -0.15 -0.49
CA VAL A 23 5.67 -0.35 -0.46
C VAL A 23 4.95 0.72 0.34
N LEU A 24 3.70 0.96 -0.04
CA LEU A 24 2.77 1.88 0.59
C LEU A 24 1.55 1.13 1.13
N THR A 25 0.95 1.66 2.19
CA THR A 25 -0.40 1.25 2.59
C THR A 25 -1.44 1.80 1.61
N VAL A 26 -2.61 1.17 1.57
CA VAL A 26 -3.74 1.64 0.73
C VAL A 26 -4.09 3.10 1.02
N SER A 27 -4.04 3.53 2.27
CA SER A 27 -4.31 4.93 2.64
C SER A 27 -3.25 5.88 2.09
N GLU A 28 -1.96 5.54 2.22
CA GLU A 28 -0.86 6.38 1.70
C GLU A 28 -0.91 6.48 0.17
N ALA A 29 -1.13 5.37 -0.53
CA ALA A 29 -1.27 5.37 -1.98
C ALA A 29 -2.49 6.19 -2.44
N GLY A 30 -3.60 6.08 -1.71
CA GLY A 30 -4.79 6.89 -1.95
C GLY A 30 -4.51 8.38 -1.81
N SER A 31 -3.86 8.79 -0.71
CA SER A 31 -3.48 10.18 -0.48
C SER A 31 -2.60 10.76 -1.59
N LEU A 32 -1.66 9.96 -2.15
CA LEU A 32 -0.82 10.40 -3.27
C LEU A 32 -1.60 10.60 -4.57
N LEU A 33 -2.65 9.82 -4.80
CA LEU A 33 -3.50 9.91 -5.99
C LEU A 33 -4.73 10.81 -5.80
N GLY A 34 -4.88 11.44 -4.63
CA GLY A 34 -6.08 12.23 -4.29
C GLY A 34 -7.34 11.39 -4.09
N LEU A 35 -7.19 10.10 -3.78
CA LEU A 35 -8.28 9.14 -3.58
C LEU A 35 -8.50 8.85 -2.09
N SER A 36 -9.76 8.68 -1.69
CA SER A 36 -10.08 8.10 -0.39
C SER A 36 -9.63 6.64 -0.33
N LYS A 37 -9.56 6.07 0.89
CA LYS A 37 -9.12 4.69 1.09
C LYS A 37 -9.97 3.68 0.32
N ASP A 38 -11.29 3.86 0.28
CA ASP A 38 -12.20 2.93 -0.41
C ASP A 38 -12.13 3.11 -1.93
N GLN A 39 -12.00 4.35 -2.41
CA GLN A 39 -11.71 4.60 -3.82
C GLN A 39 -10.38 3.97 -4.25
N MET A 40 -9.35 4.03 -3.39
CA MET A 40 -8.06 3.42 -3.68
C MET A 40 -8.16 1.89 -3.77
N LYS A 41 -8.98 1.23 -2.94
CA LYS A 41 -9.21 -0.23 -3.08
C LYS A 41 -9.79 -0.58 -4.44
N SER A 42 -10.85 0.13 -4.85
CA SER A 42 -11.45 -0.05 -6.17
C SER A 42 -10.46 0.24 -7.29
N TYR A 43 -9.63 1.29 -7.13
CA TYR A 43 -8.60 1.66 -8.09
C TYR A 43 -7.55 0.55 -8.26
N VAL A 44 -7.08 -0.06 -7.17
CA VAL A 44 -6.15 -1.20 -7.22
C VAL A 44 -6.72 -2.34 -8.05
N ASP A 45 -8.00 -2.66 -7.85
CA ASP A 45 -8.68 -3.73 -8.58
C ASP A 45 -8.87 -3.39 -10.07
N GLN A 46 -9.30 -2.17 -10.38
CA GLN A 46 -9.52 -1.70 -11.75
C GLN A 46 -8.23 -1.63 -12.57
N HIS A 47 -7.15 -1.13 -11.95
CA HIS A 47 -5.85 -0.97 -12.59
C HIS A 47 -4.92 -2.18 -12.43
N LYS A 48 -5.41 -3.26 -11.79
CA LYS A 48 -4.69 -4.51 -11.54
C LYS A 48 -3.31 -4.28 -10.89
N LEU A 49 -3.25 -3.35 -9.93
CA LEU A 49 -2.00 -3.05 -9.21
C LEU A 49 -1.55 -4.25 -8.37
N THR A 50 -0.25 -4.34 -8.14
CA THR A 50 0.34 -5.44 -7.38
C THR A 50 -0.04 -5.31 -5.89
N LYS A 51 -0.84 -6.26 -5.40
CA LYS A 51 -1.19 -6.41 -3.99
C LYS A 51 -0.12 -7.24 -3.29
N VAL A 52 0.76 -6.58 -2.54
CA VAL A 52 1.76 -7.26 -1.71
C VAL A 52 1.08 -7.74 -0.42
N PRO A 53 0.90 -9.05 -0.21
CA PRO A 53 0.15 -9.55 0.93
C PRO A 53 0.87 -9.25 2.24
N ILE A 54 0.11 -8.84 3.26
CA ILE A 54 0.61 -8.72 4.63
C ILE A 54 0.37 -10.07 5.31
N MET A 55 1.43 -10.69 5.83
CA MET A 55 1.41 -12.05 6.39
C MET A 55 0.21 -12.28 7.34
N ARG A 56 -0.48 -13.42 7.14
CA ARG A 56 -1.69 -13.88 7.89
C ARG A 56 -2.98 -13.06 7.73
N SER A 57 -3.03 -12.05 6.86
CA SER A 57 -4.29 -11.35 6.57
C SER A 57 -4.73 -11.56 5.12
N VAL A 58 -5.95 -12.08 4.94
CA VAL A 58 -6.58 -12.24 3.62
C VAL A 58 -7.09 -10.90 3.05
N VAL A 59 -7.25 -9.89 3.92
CA VAL A 59 -7.90 -8.61 3.59
C VAL A 59 -6.89 -7.48 3.44
N ARG A 60 -5.77 -7.53 4.17
CA ARG A 60 -4.78 -6.44 4.19
C ARG A 60 -3.62 -6.71 3.23
N TYR A 61 -3.32 -5.70 2.43
CA TYR A 61 -2.21 -5.71 1.48
C TYR A 61 -1.54 -4.34 1.44
N LEU A 62 -0.30 -4.33 0.95
CA LEU A 62 0.46 -3.14 0.59
C LEU A 62 0.50 -3.02 -0.93
N ILE A 63 0.83 -1.83 -1.42
CA ILE A 63 0.89 -1.49 -2.84
C ILE A 63 2.33 -1.09 -3.16
N LEU A 64 2.86 -1.51 -4.31
CA LEU A 64 4.20 -1.09 -4.73
C LEU A 64 4.23 0.41 -5.01
N LYS A 65 5.13 1.14 -4.35
CA LYS A 65 5.29 2.58 -4.58
C LYS A 65 5.63 2.89 -6.03
N SER A 66 6.49 2.06 -6.64
CA SER A 66 6.92 2.23 -8.04
C SER A 66 5.75 2.23 -9.04
N GLU A 67 4.67 1.49 -8.76
CA GLU A 67 3.48 1.49 -9.61
C GLU A 67 2.72 2.81 -9.49
N ILE A 68 2.57 3.33 -8.27
CA ILE A 68 1.97 4.65 -8.01
C ILE A 68 2.79 5.75 -8.66
N ASP A 69 4.12 5.74 -8.49
CA ASP A 69 5.02 6.72 -9.10
C ASP A 69 4.93 6.68 -10.64
N THR A 70 4.75 5.49 -11.22
CA THR A 70 4.57 5.33 -12.68
C THR A 70 3.25 5.93 -13.16
N ILE A 71 2.18 5.79 -12.38
CA ILE A 71 0.88 6.40 -12.67
C ILE A 71 0.98 7.93 -12.57
N LEU A 72 1.59 8.44 -11.51
CA LEU A 72 1.77 9.87 -11.28
C LEU A 72 2.64 10.53 -12.36
N LYS A 73 3.60 9.81 -12.96
CA LYS A 73 4.41 10.31 -14.09
C LYS A 73 3.68 10.29 -15.43
N LYS A 74 2.61 9.51 -15.55
CA LYS A 74 1.81 9.40 -16.80
C LYS A 74 0.65 10.40 -16.85
N ASN A 75 0.24 10.93 -15.70
CA ASN A 75 -0.69 12.05 -15.57
C ASN A 75 0.07 13.37 -15.51
#